data_AF-A0A5E8BHC5-F1
#
_entry.id   AF-A0A5E8BHC5-F1
#
_cell.length_a   1.000
_cell.length_b   1.000
_cell.length_c   1.000
_cell.angle_alpha   90.00
_cell.angle_beta   90.00
_cell.angle_gamma   90.00
#
_symmetry.space_group_name_H-M   'P 1'
#
loop_
_entity.id
_entity.type
_entity.pdbx_description
1 polymer ?
#
loop_
_entity_poly.entity_id
_entity_poly.type
_entity_poly.pdbx_seq_one_letter_code
_entity_poly.pdbx_strand_id
1 'polypeptide(L)'
;MSEKRIIVPPAVVRKLAIYTAAMVIAPVASFFIVQKVFNASAIVSGGFAALVANIVLIGYVVEAYSEDLPPEEPEAEEKKEK
;
A
#
# COMPACT_ATOMS: atom_id res chain seq x y z
N MET A 1 36.94 -2.51 8.04
CA MET A 1 35.95 -1.75 7.26
C MET A 1 34.60 -2.41 7.53
N SER A 2 33.87 -1.94 8.54
CA SER A 2 32.59 -2.55 8.92
C SER A 2 31.51 -2.06 7.97
N GLU A 3 31.03 -2.96 7.12
CA GLU A 3 29.95 -2.69 6.17
C GLU A 3 28.67 -2.42 6.97
N LYS A 4 28.28 -1.15 7.07
CA LYS A 4 27.04 -0.73 7.72
C LYS A 4 25.89 -1.24 6.84
N ARG A 5 25.38 -2.43 7.15
CA ARG A 5 24.17 -2.94 6.50
C ARG A 5 23.04 -1.96 6.83
N ILE A 6 22.54 -1.27 5.81
CA ILE A 6 21.36 -0.42 5.94
C ILE A 6 20.18 -1.38 6.11
N ILE A 7 19.75 -1.54 7.36
CA ILE A 7 18.57 -2.33 7.68
C ILE A 7 17.37 -1.40 7.52
N VAL A 8 16.59 -1.64 6.46
CA VAL A 8 15.29 -0.98 6.28
C VAL A 8 14.32 -1.47 7.37
N PRO A 9 13.54 -0.57 8.01
CA PRO A 9 12.55 -0.98 8.99
C PRO A 9 11.55 -1.99 8.37
N PRO A 10 11.23 -3.09 9.08
CA PRO A 10 10.33 -4.12 8.55
C PRO A 10 8.91 -3.61 8.29
N ALA A 11 8.50 -2.54 9.00
CA ALA A 11 7.21 -1.87 8.76
C ALA A 11 7.10 -1.31 7.33
N VAL A 12 8.15 -0.64 6.85
CA VAL A 12 8.22 -0.06 5.49
C VAL A 12 8.16 -1.16 4.44
N VAL A 13 8.89 -2.27 4.65
CA VAL A 13 8.87 -3.42 3.74
C VAL A 13 7.46 -4.01 3.62
N ARG A 14 6.74 -4.13 4.75
CA ARG A 14 5.35 -4.63 4.75
C ARG A 14 4.42 -3.72 3.96
N LYS A 15 4.54 -2.40 4.11
CA LYS A 15 3.72 -1.41 3.40
C LYS A 15 3.98 -1.42 1.90
N LEU A 16 5.26 -1.42 1.50
CA LEU A 16 5.63 -1.59 0.09
C LEU A 16 5.03 -2.85 -0.52
N ALA A 17 5.08 -3.98 0.19
CA ALA A 17 4.52 -5.23 -0.30
C ALA A 17 2.99 -5.14 -0.48
N ILE A 18 2.27 -4.53 0.46
CA ILE A 18 0.81 -4.32 0.38
C ILE A 18 0.46 -3.43 -0.82
N TYR A 19 1.14 -2.30 -0.99
CA TYR A 19 0.88 -1.39 -2.11
C TYR A 19 1.25 -2.00 -3.46
N THR A 20 2.31 -2.80 -3.53
CA THR A 20 2.65 -3.57 -4.73
C THR A 20 1.51 -4.52 -5.11
N ALA A 21 0.96 -5.26 -4.14
CA ALA A 21 -0.19 -6.11 -4.39
C ALA A 21 -1.44 -5.30 -4.78
N ALA A 22 -1.69 -4.18 -4.08
CA ALA A 22 -2.84 -3.32 -4.34
C ALA A 22 -2.81 -2.70 -5.74
N MET A 23 -1.64 -2.31 -6.26
CA MET A 23 -1.48 -1.77 -7.61
C MET A 23 -1.89 -2.75 -8.71
N VAL A 24 -1.78 -4.07 -8.46
CA VAL A 24 -2.22 -5.09 -9.41
C VAL A 24 -3.68 -5.45 -9.16
N ILE A 25 -4.02 -5.77 -7.92
CA ILE A 25 -5.33 -6.33 -7.57
C ILE A 25 -6.43 -5.29 -7.73
N ALA A 26 -6.25 -4.06 -7.24
CA ALA A 26 -7.34 -3.07 -7.22
C ALA A 26 -7.75 -2.61 -8.63
N PRO A 27 -6.85 -2.26 -9.56
CA PRO A 27 -7.25 -1.88 -10.93
C PRO A 27 -7.84 -3.05 -11.71
N VAL A 28 -7.29 -4.26 -11.56
CA VAL A 28 -7.80 -5.46 -12.25
C VAL A 28 -9.18 -5.86 -11.71
N ALA A 29 -9.36 -5.87 -10.38
CA ALA A 29 -10.66 -6.13 -9.77
C ALA A 29 -11.68 -5.09 -10.22
N SER A 30 -11.29 -3.81 -10.21
CA SER A 30 -12.13 -2.70 -10.65
C SER A 30 -12.59 -2.85 -12.10
N PHE A 31 -11.69 -3.24 -13.01
CA PHE A 31 -12.02 -3.53 -14.41
C PHE A 31 -13.15 -4.57 -14.54
N PHE A 32 -12.99 -5.71 -13.89
CA PHE A 32 -13.97 -6.80 -13.98
C PHE A 32 -15.28 -6.50 -13.25
N ILE A 33 -15.22 -5.78 -12.13
CA ILE A 33 -16.42 -5.34 -11.41
C ILE A 33 -17.24 -4.40 -12.28
N VAL A 34 -16.61 -3.39 -12.89
CA VAL A 34 -17.31 -2.44 -13.77
C VAL A 34 -17.89 -3.14 -14.99
N GLN A 35 -17.13 -4.06 -15.58
CA GLN A 35 -17.61 -4.81 -16.73
C GLN A 35 -18.82 -5.70 -16.39
N LYS A 36 -18.81 -6.39 -15.24
CA LYS A 36 -19.90 -7.28 -14.84
C LYS A 36 -21.14 -6.57 -14.30
N VAL A 37 -20.97 -5.51 -13.51
CA VAL A 37 -22.08 -4.80 -12.87
C VAL A 37 -22.78 -3.86 -13.85
N PHE A 38 -22.01 -3.17 -14.69
CA PHE A 38 -22.55 -2.14 -15.58
C PHE A 38 -22.67 -2.61 -17.04
N ASN A 39 -22.34 -3.87 -17.36
CA ASN A 39 -22.23 -4.38 -18.74
C ASN A 39 -21.43 -3.43 -19.65
N ALA A 40 -20.41 -2.80 -19.07
CA ALA A 40 -19.67 -1.73 -19.71
C ALA A 40 -18.72 -2.28 -20.78
N SER A 41 -18.43 -1.46 -21.79
CA SER A 41 -17.42 -1.79 -22.80
C SER A 41 -16.02 -1.79 -22.18
N ALA A 42 -15.08 -2.53 -22.79
CA ALA A 42 -13.70 -2.64 -22.33
C ALA A 42 -12.99 -1.27 -22.20
N ILE A 43 -13.42 -0.27 -22.97
CA ILE A 43 -12.87 1.09 -22.89
C ILE A 43 -13.29 1.78 -21.58
N VAL A 44 -14.56 1.65 -21.19
CA VAL A 44 -15.08 2.27 -19.96
C VAL A 44 -14.50 1.59 -18.72
N SER A 45 -14.45 0.25 -18.71
CA SER A 45 -13.83 -0.49 -17.60
C SER A 45 -12.32 -0.23 -17.52
N GLY A 46 -11.63 -0.11 -18.66
CA GLY A 46 -10.22 0.26 -18.73
C GLY A 46 -9.96 1.67 -18.19
N GLY A 47 -10.78 2.65 -18.59
CA GLY A 47 -10.69 4.02 -18.08
C GLY A 47 -10.93 4.10 -16.57
N PHE A 48 -11.89 3.33 -16.05
CA PHE A 48 -12.15 3.27 -14.62
C PHE A 48 -11.02 2.56 -13.85
N ALA A 49 -10.42 1.51 -14.42
CA ALA A 49 -9.23 0.88 -13.84
C ALA A 49 -8.04 1.86 -13.77
N ALA A 50 -7.84 2.68 -14.79
CA ALA A 50 -6.81 3.73 -14.78
C ALA A 50 -7.07 4.79 -13.71
N LEU A 51 -8.34 5.16 -13.49
CA LEU A 51 -8.72 6.04 -12.37
C LEU A 51 -8.35 5.41 -11.03
N VAL A 52 -8.69 4.13 -10.81
CA VAL A 52 -8.38 3.40 -9.57
C VAL A 52 -6.87 3.28 -9.35
N ALA A 53 -6.08 3.04 -10.40
CA ALA A 53 -4.62 2.99 -10.28
C ALA A 53 -4.04 4.31 -9.74
N ASN A 54 -4.54 5.45 -10.21
CA ASN A 54 -4.12 6.77 -9.70
C ASN A 54 -4.53 6.98 -8.23
N ILE A 55 -5.71 6.51 -7.83
CA ILE A 55 -6.16 6.57 -6.43
C ILE A 55 -5.22 5.75 -5.53
N VAL A 56 -4.84 4.54 -5.94
CA VAL A 56 -3.89 3.69 -5.18
C VAL A 56 -2.54 4.39 -5.05
N LEU A 57 -2.05 5.02 -6.12
CA LEU A 57 -0.78 5.74 -6.11
C LEU A 57 -0.83 6.95 -5.16
N ILE A 58 -1.90 7.74 -5.21
CA ILE A 58 -2.09 8.86 -4.27
C ILE A 58 -2.16 8.34 -2.83
N GLY A 59 -2.90 7.25 -2.58
CA GLY A 59 -2.98 6.63 -1.26
C GLY A 59 -1.61 6.21 -0.72
N TYR A 60 -0.77 5.59 -1.57
CA TYR A 60 0.61 5.24 -1.22
C TYR A 60 1.42 6.46 -0.80
N VAL A 61 1.34 7.53 -1.58
CA VAL A 61 2.07 8.77 -1.31
C VAL A 61 1.62 9.39 0.02
N VAL A 62 0.31 9.48 0.26
CA VAL A 62 -0.25 10.02 1.51
C VAL A 62 0.18 9.19 2.72
N GLU A 63 0.12 7.87 2.62
CA GLU A 63 0.53 6.98 3.72
C GLU A 63 2.02 7.07 4.01
N ALA A 64 2.85 7.17 2.96
CA ALA A 64 4.29 7.36 3.08
C ALA A 64 4.63 8.69 3.78
N TYR A 65 3.92 9.78 3.48
CA TYR A 65 4.10 11.05 4.18
C TYR A 65 3.58 11.04 5.62
N SER A 66 2.59 10.19 5.91
CA SER A 66 2.03 10.07 7.26
C SER A 66 2.92 9.26 8.22
N GLU A 67 3.92 8.55 7.70
CA GLU A 67 4.89 7.79 8.51
C GLU A 67 5.94 8.66 9.21
N ASP A 68 6.07 9.94 8.85
CA ASP A 68 7.17 10.82 9.30
C ASP A 68 6.81 11.70 10.51
N LEU A 69 5.76 11.36 11.27
CA LEU A 69 5.50 11.99 12.56
C LEU A 69 6.48 11.42 13.60
N PRO A 70 7.33 12.25 14.25
CA PRO A 70 8.37 11.78 15.16
C PRO A 70 7.79 10.99 16.35
N PRO A 71 8.58 10.06 16.92
CA PRO A 71 8.09 9.05 17.85
C PRO A 71 7.80 9.66 19.22
N GLU A 72 6.61 9.40 19.79
CA GLU A 72 6.54 9.24 21.24
C GLU A 72 7.11 7.85 21.57
N GLU A 73 8.41 7.78 21.83
CA GLU A 73 9.02 6.67 22.57
C GLU A 73 10.02 7.27 23.58
N PRO A 74 10.24 6.70 24.80
CA PRO A 74 10.16 5.26 25.07
C PRO A 74 9.68 4.80 26.50
N GLU A 75 9.53 3.46 26.65
CA GLU A 75 9.58 2.60 27.86
C GLU A 75 8.37 2.41 28.81
N ALA A 76 7.77 1.20 28.75
CA ALA A 76 7.28 0.33 29.85
C ALA A 76 6.56 -0.88 29.19
N GLU A 77 6.80 -2.16 29.45
CA GLU A 77 7.42 -2.88 30.56
C GLU A 77 7.77 -4.32 30.10
N GLU A 78 8.84 -4.83 30.69
CA GLU A 78 9.18 -6.24 30.83
C GLU A 78 8.02 -7.13 31.34
N LYS A 79 8.15 -8.44 31.04
CA LYS A 79 7.45 -9.61 31.64
C LYS A 79 5.98 -9.81 31.29
N LYS A 80 5.72 -10.85 30.48
CA LYS A 80 4.95 -12.03 30.93
C LYS A 80 5.53 -13.31 30.33
N GLU A 81 6.38 -13.97 31.12
CA GLU A 81 6.42 -15.43 31.17
C GLU A 81 5.00 -15.93 31.48
N LYS A 82 4.57 -16.95 30.73
CA LYS A 82 3.69 -18.03 31.19
C LYS A 82 4.16 -19.32 30.56
#